data_AF-W4V7Z5-F1
#
_entry.id   AF-W4V7Z5-F1
#
_cell.length_a   1.000
_cell.length_b   1.000
_cell.length_c   1.000
_cell.angle_alpha   90.00
_cell.angle_beta   90.00
_cell.angle_gamma   90.00
#
_symmetry.space_group_name_H-M   'P 1'
#
loop_
_entity.id
_entity.type
_entity.pdbx_description
1 polymer ?
#
loop_
_entity_poly.entity_id
_entity_poly.type
_entity_poly.pdbx_seq_one_letter_code
_entity_poly.pdbx_strand_id
1 'polypeptide(L)'
;MITFKDGKTTIKAKLATAVQPANSGDIEGKGYALEIVGVVKSDTGEEMVQETLSVDFADKFAPSYKSVTAGVYGSTKGFTLEFDEEIKFLNNSAGLGATDLVIKDGGKTLEAGIDYDVAVKDGNKIEVTLKGDDYKDFKGTLKVSTKETVKYITDKAGNALNKFEDKEVKIN
;
A
#
# COMPACT_ATOMS: atom_id res chain seq x y z
N MET A 1 21.27 -20.23 -6.50
CA MET A 1 21.45 -21.09 -7.70
C MET A 1 22.28 -20.31 -8.70
N ILE A 2 23.36 -20.90 -9.21
CA ILE A 2 24.22 -20.30 -10.24
C ILE A 2 23.89 -21.00 -11.57
N THR A 3 23.74 -20.25 -12.65
CA THR A 3 23.45 -20.81 -13.98
C THR A 3 24.38 -20.20 -15.01
N PHE A 4 24.93 -21.04 -15.89
CA PHE A 4 25.80 -20.66 -16.98
C PHE A 4 25.04 -20.78 -18.30
N LYS A 5 24.93 -19.67 -19.04
CA LYS A 5 24.41 -19.63 -20.41
C LYS A 5 25.15 -18.55 -21.17
N ASP A 6 25.59 -18.86 -22.39
CA ASP A 6 26.06 -17.89 -23.39
C ASP A 6 27.04 -16.83 -22.85
N GLY A 7 28.12 -17.27 -22.16
CA GLY A 7 29.14 -16.37 -21.62
C GLY A 7 28.68 -15.49 -20.45
N LYS A 8 27.51 -15.76 -19.86
CA LYS A 8 26.98 -15.05 -18.69
C LYS A 8 26.79 -16.00 -17.50
N THR A 9 27.19 -15.52 -16.33
CA THR A 9 26.93 -16.17 -15.04
C THR A 9 25.87 -15.37 -14.29
N THR A 10 24.75 -16.00 -13.97
CA THR A 10 23.68 -15.38 -13.16
C THR A 10 23.71 -15.93 -11.75
N ILE A 11 23.82 -15.05 -10.76
CA ILE A 11 23.70 -15.38 -9.34
C ILE A 11 22.30 -14.99 -8.87
N LYS A 12 21.53 -15.96 -8.37
CA LYS A 12 20.25 -15.72 -7.68
C LYS A 12 20.41 -16.04 -6.20
N ALA A 13 20.13 -15.06 -5.36
CA ALA A 13 20.17 -15.15 -3.90
C ALA A 13 18.85 -14.67 -3.29
N LYS A 14 18.56 -15.15 -2.07
CA LYS A 14 17.49 -14.66 -1.20
C LYS A 14 18.15 -14.19 0.08
N LEU A 15 17.76 -13.01 0.57
CA LEU A 15 18.23 -12.51 1.87
C LEU A 15 17.90 -13.52 2.97
N ALA A 16 18.81 -13.70 3.93
CA ALA A 16 18.52 -14.51 5.10
C ALA A 16 17.33 -13.90 5.86
N THR A 17 16.49 -14.74 6.47
CA THR A 17 15.27 -14.27 7.18
C THR A 17 15.58 -13.21 8.24
N ALA A 18 16.72 -13.32 8.93
CA ALA A 18 17.13 -12.38 9.97
C ALA A 18 17.42 -10.95 9.47
N VAL A 19 17.58 -10.76 8.15
CA VAL A 19 17.88 -9.47 7.51
C VAL A 19 16.87 -9.10 6.43
N GLN A 20 15.75 -9.84 6.32
CA GLN A 20 14.67 -9.45 5.43
C GLN A 20 13.94 -8.24 6.02
N PRO A 21 13.59 -7.23 5.20
CA PRO A 21 12.79 -6.10 5.66
C PRO A 21 11.43 -6.60 6.15
N ALA A 22 10.91 -6.01 7.23
CA ALA A 22 9.59 -6.36 7.76
C ALA A 22 8.48 -5.45 7.20
N ASN A 23 8.83 -4.27 6.69
CA ASN A 23 7.93 -3.27 6.13
C ASN A 23 8.68 -2.34 5.15
N SER A 24 7.96 -1.44 4.48
CA SER A 24 8.51 -0.46 3.53
C SER A 24 9.60 0.43 4.14
N GLY A 25 9.46 0.82 5.40
CA GLY A 25 10.45 1.61 6.14
C GLY A 25 11.80 0.89 6.37
N ASP A 26 11.85 -0.43 6.22
CA ASP A 26 13.11 -1.20 6.26
C ASP A 26 13.82 -1.30 4.91
N ILE A 27 13.21 -0.79 3.82
CA ILE A 27 13.82 -0.73 2.50
C ILE A 27 14.42 0.65 2.24
N GLU A 28 13.67 1.71 2.55
CA GLU A 28 14.08 3.07 2.22
C GLU A 28 15.43 3.44 2.88
N GLY A 29 16.40 3.84 2.06
CA GLY A 29 17.73 4.27 2.52
C GLY A 29 18.63 3.17 3.09
N LYS A 30 18.18 1.90 3.19
CA LYS A 30 18.98 0.82 3.78
C LYS A 30 19.95 0.13 2.81
N GLY A 31 19.82 0.39 1.49
CA GLY A 31 20.81 0.02 0.46
C GLY A 31 21.35 -1.40 0.62
N TYR A 32 20.56 -2.42 0.25
CA TYR A 32 21.10 -3.78 0.26
C TYR A 32 22.15 -3.90 -0.85
N ALA A 33 23.38 -4.30 -0.50
CA ALA A 33 24.46 -4.52 -1.46
C ALA A 33 24.71 -6.03 -1.62
N LEU A 34 25.03 -6.46 -2.85
CA LEU A 34 25.61 -7.77 -3.07
C LEU A 34 27.13 -7.64 -2.94
N GLU A 35 27.68 -8.20 -1.86
CA GLU A 35 29.13 -8.33 -1.71
C GLU A 35 29.57 -9.74 -2.14
N ILE A 36 30.52 -9.80 -3.08
CA ILE A 36 31.20 -11.04 -3.46
C ILE A 36 32.53 -11.07 -2.74
N VAL A 37 32.66 -11.94 -1.74
CA VAL A 37 33.91 -12.14 -1.01
C VAL A 37 34.74 -13.21 -1.72
N GLY A 38 35.91 -12.83 -2.22
CA GLY A 38 36.86 -13.73 -2.89
C GLY A 38 37.25 -13.26 -4.29
N VAL A 39 38.18 -14.00 -4.91
CA VAL A 39 38.68 -13.69 -6.26
C VAL A 39 37.74 -14.30 -7.31
N VAL A 40 37.18 -13.47 -8.18
CA VAL A 40 36.48 -13.92 -9.39
C VAL A 40 37.50 -13.98 -10.53
N LYS A 41 37.52 -15.09 -11.27
CA LYS A 41 38.47 -15.29 -12.37
C LYS A 41 37.76 -15.47 -13.71
N SER A 42 38.41 -15.03 -14.79
CA SER A 42 38.00 -15.35 -16.17
C SER A 42 38.14 -16.85 -16.46
N ASP A 43 37.67 -17.26 -17.64
CA ASP A 43 37.91 -18.60 -18.19
C ASP A 43 39.40 -18.89 -18.47
N THR A 44 40.23 -17.86 -18.56
CA THR A 44 41.70 -17.97 -18.66
C THR A 44 42.41 -18.00 -17.31
N GLY A 45 41.68 -17.89 -16.19
CA GLY A 45 42.24 -17.93 -14.83
C GLY A 45 42.79 -16.59 -14.32
N GLU A 46 42.62 -15.51 -15.08
CA GLU A 46 43.00 -14.15 -14.71
C GLU A 46 41.99 -13.55 -13.73
N GLU A 47 42.46 -12.77 -12.76
CA GLU A 47 41.58 -12.12 -11.79
C GLU A 47 40.78 -11.00 -12.45
N MET A 48 39.48 -10.96 -12.18
CA MET A 48 38.61 -9.89 -12.64
C MET A 48 38.68 -8.70 -11.66
N VAL A 49 38.52 -7.49 -12.19
CA VAL A 49 38.42 -6.27 -11.37
C VAL A 49 37.23 -6.40 -10.41
N GLN A 50 37.47 -6.11 -9.13
CA GLN A 50 36.41 -6.07 -8.13
C GLN A 50 35.59 -4.79 -8.32
N GLU A 51 34.28 -4.95 -8.51
CA GLU A 51 33.32 -3.86 -8.51
C GLU A 51 32.25 -4.09 -7.44
N THR A 52 31.76 -3.01 -6.85
CA THR A 52 30.61 -3.05 -5.96
C THR A 52 29.35 -2.77 -6.77
N LEU A 53 28.41 -3.70 -6.77
CA LEU A 53 27.10 -3.49 -7.38
C LEU A 53 26.12 -3.00 -6.32
N SER A 54 25.81 -1.70 -6.36
CA SER A 54 24.68 -1.14 -5.62
C SER A 54 23.42 -1.29 -6.46
N VAL A 55 22.40 -1.95 -5.92
CA VAL A 55 21.10 -2.11 -6.58
C VAL A 55 20.03 -1.48 -5.71
N ASP A 56 19.18 -0.65 -6.31
CA ASP A 56 17.99 -0.14 -5.62
C ASP A 56 16.95 -1.25 -5.54
N PHE A 57 16.52 -1.56 -4.31
CA PHE A 57 15.47 -2.54 -4.08
C PHE A 57 14.13 -1.82 -4.15
N ALA A 58 13.30 -2.23 -5.11
CA ALA A 58 11.95 -1.72 -5.22
C ALA A 58 11.13 -2.12 -3.98
N ASP A 59 10.40 -1.15 -3.43
CA ASP A 59 9.40 -1.42 -2.41
C ASP A 59 8.24 -2.23 -3.02
N LYS A 60 7.87 -3.30 -2.33
CA LYS A 60 6.78 -4.21 -2.68
C LYS A 60 5.85 -4.50 -1.51
N PHE A 61 6.00 -3.77 -0.41
CA PHE A 61 5.03 -3.77 0.67
C PHE A 61 3.84 -2.92 0.24
N ALA A 62 2.65 -3.47 0.44
CA ALA A 62 1.41 -2.78 0.15
C ALA A 62 0.83 -2.24 1.45
N PRO A 63 0.19 -1.06 1.42
CA PRO A 63 -0.48 -0.52 2.60
C PRO A 63 -1.48 -1.51 3.16
N SER A 64 -1.68 -1.50 4.46
CA SER A 64 -2.65 -2.33 5.15
C SER A 64 -3.50 -1.49 6.10
N TYR A 65 -4.77 -1.89 6.21
CA TYR A 65 -5.70 -1.28 7.14
C TYR A 65 -5.20 -1.43 8.59
N LYS A 66 -5.23 -0.33 9.35
CA LYS A 66 -5.01 -0.31 10.80
C LYS A 66 -6.31 -0.16 11.59
N SER A 67 -7.08 0.89 11.30
CA SER A 67 -8.22 1.27 12.13
C SER A 67 -9.26 2.09 11.38
N VAL A 68 -10.47 2.12 11.94
CA VAL A 68 -11.57 2.98 11.51
C VAL A 68 -12.11 3.73 12.70
N THR A 69 -12.34 5.04 12.55
CA THR A 69 -12.86 5.91 13.62
C THR A 69 -13.93 6.81 13.07
N ALA A 70 -15.05 6.96 13.78
CA ALA A 70 -16.09 7.91 13.41
C ALA A 70 -15.59 9.35 13.49
N GLY A 71 -16.07 10.21 12.60
CA GLY A 71 -15.66 11.60 12.48
C GLY A 71 -16.82 12.53 12.16
N VAL A 72 -16.60 13.81 12.43
CA VAL A 72 -17.49 14.91 12.05
C VAL A 72 -16.62 15.97 11.39
N TYR A 73 -16.93 16.31 10.13
CA TYR A 73 -16.11 17.17 9.29
C TYR A 73 -16.88 18.45 8.97
N GLY A 74 -16.92 19.36 9.94
CA GLY A 74 -17.83 20.51 9.90
C GLY A 74 -19.25 20.09 10.24
N SER A 75 -20.19 20.22 9.30
CA SER A 75 -21.60 19.83 9.49
C SER A 75 -21.94 18.44 8.94
N THR A 76 -20.98 17.73 8.34
CA THR A 76 -21.18 16.41 7.77
C THR A 76 -20.62 15.31 8.67
N LYS A 77 -21.31 14.16 8.68
CA LYS A 77 -20.87 12.95 9.37
C LYS A 77 -19.97 12.12 8.46
N GLY A 78 -19.13 11.30 9.07
CA GLY A 78 -18.28 10.39 8.32
C GLY A 78 -17.38 9.57 9.21
N PHE A 79 -16.31 9.05 8.64
CA PHE A 79 -15.32 8.28 9.37
C PHE A 79 -13.97 8.39 8.69
N THR A 80 -12.93 7.99 9.41
CA THR A 80 -11.56 7.96 8.92
C THR A 80 -11.05 6.53 8.96
N LEU A 81 -10.48 6.09 7.85
CA LEU A 81 -9.68 4.87 7.74
C LEU A 81 -8.21 5.25 7.90
N GLU A 82 -7.47 4.50 8.71
CA GLU A 82 -6.03 4.68 8.90
C GLU A 82 -5.26 3.46 8.40
N PHE A 83 -4.09 3.70 7.83
CA PHE A 83 -3.22 2.69 7.22
C PHE A 83 -1.83 2.67 7.85
N ASP A 84 -1.13 1.56 7.64
CA ASP A 84 0.19 1.34 8.23
C ASP A 84 1.34 2.10 7.59
N GLU A 85 1.15 2.55 6.37
CA GLU A 85 2.04 3.43 5.63
C GLU A 85 1.27 4.52 4.88
N GLU A 86 1.99 5.43 4.24
CA GLU A 86 1.38 6.49 3.45
C GLU A 86 0.61 5.93 2.25
N ILE A 87 -0.51 6.59 1.94
CA ILE A 87 -1.40 6.25 0.83
C ILE A 87 -1.63 7.47 -0.06
N LYS A 88 -1.94 7.21 -1.31
CA LYS A 88 -2.36 8.20 -2.31
C LYS A 88 -3.46 7.61 -3.18
N PHE A 89 -4.22 8.50 -3.80
CA PHE A 89 -5.07 8.11 -4.91
C PHE A 89 -4.28 8.16 -6.21
N LEU A 90 -4.35 7.08 -6.99
CA LEU A 90 -3.72 7.00 -8.31
C LEU A 90 -4.23 8.17 -9.17
N ASN A 91 -3.29 8.83 -9.86
CA ASN A 91 -3.55 10.05 -10.63
C ASN A 91 -4.21 11.19 -9.83
N ASN A 92 -4.03 11.21 -8.49
CA ASN A 92 -4.63 12.18 -7.58
C ASN A 92 -6.18 12.26 -7.67
N SER A 93 -6.83 11.16 -8.07
CA SER A 93 -8.28 11.14 -8.26
C SER A 93 -9.00 10.51 -7.07
N ALA A 94 -9.55 11.36 -6.20
CA ALA A 94 -10.39 10.93 -5.09
C ALA A 94 -11.60 10.11 -5.54
N GLY A 95 -12.23 10.47 -6.66
CA GLY A 95 -13.35 9.71 -7.22
C GLY A 95 -12.95 8.26 -7.56
N LEU A 96 -11.78 8.05 -8.17
CA LEU A 96 -11.28 6.70 -8.45
C LEU A 96 -10.95 5.95 -7.16
N GLY A 97 -10.29 6.60 -6.20
CA GLY A 97 -10.01 6.03 -4.89
C GLY A 97 -11.28 5.60 -4.13
N ALA A 98 -12.34 6.40 -4.18
CA ALA A 98 -13.63 6.06 -3.60
C ALA A 98 -14.20 4.77 -4.21
N THR A 99 -14.01 4.55 -5.51
CA THR A 99 -14.50 3.34 -6.16
C THR A 99 -13.82 2.05 -5.71
N ASP A 100 -12.67 2.11 -5.04
CA ASP A 100 -12.04 0.91 -4.45
C ASP A 100 -12.67 0.52 -3.13
N LEU A 101 -13.50 1.38 -2.52
CA LEU A 101 -14.21 1.10 -1.28
C LEU A 101 -15.62 0.56 -1.58
N VAL A 102 -16.09 -0.29 -0.66
CA VAL A 102 -17.47 -0.76 -0.59
C VAL A 102 -17.97 -0.44 0.80
N ILE A 103 -18.90 0.51 0.90
CA ILE A 103 -19.49 0.92 2.17
C ILE A 103 -20.94 0.45 2.18
N LYS A 104 -21.34 -0.20 3.26
CA LYS A 104 -22.70 -0.72 3.46
C LYS A 104 -23.36 -0.11 4.69
N ASP A 105 -24.61 0.29 4.49
CA ASP A 105 -25.57 0.65 5.53
C ASP A 105 -26.63 -0.45 5.58
N GLY A 106 -26.43 -1.42 6.46
CA GLY A 106 -27.21 -2.66 6.47
C GLY A 106 -27.16 -3.38 5.12
N GLY A 107 -28.31 -3.45 4.43
CA GLY A 107 -28.44 -4.06 3.10
C GLY A 107 -28.12 -3.12 1.93
N LYS A 108 -28.05 -1.80 2.15
CA LYS A 108 -27.77 -0.81 1.11
C LYS A 108 -26.26 -0.69 0.89
N THR A 109 -25.81 -0.75 -0.36
CA THR A 109 -24.44 -0.34 -0.72
C THR A 109 -24.46 1.12 -1.11
N LEU A 110 -23.58 1.92 -0.50
CA LEU A 110 -23.47 3.35 -0.79
C LEU A 110 -22.69 3.58 -2.08
N GLU A 111 -23.12 4.56 -2.86
CA GLU A 111 -22.52 4.93 -4.14
C GLU A 111 -21.48 6.05 -3.98
N ALA A 112 -20.25 5.81 -4.44
CA ALA A 112 -19.16 6.76 -4.41
C ALA A 112 -19.49 8.03 -5.22
N GLY A 113 -19.21 9.21 -4.66
CA GLY A 113 -19.52 10.52 -5.23
C GLY A 113 -20.97 10.98 -5.02
N ILE A 114 -21.89 10.04 -4.73
CA ILE A 114 -23.30 10.33 -4.46
C ILE A 114 -23.59 10.30 -2.97
N ASP A 115 -23.46 9.13 -2.33
CA ASP A 115 -23.72 8.93 -0.90
C ASP A 115 -22.49 9.31 -0.05
N TYR A 116 -21.29 9.36 -0.62
CA TYR A 116 -20.08 9.78 0.09
C TYR A 116 -18.97 10.28 -0.85
N ASP A 117 -18.10 11.15 -0.32
CA ASP A 117 -16.82 11.53 -0.93
C ASP A 117 -15.65 11.01 -0.07
N VAL A 118 -14.45 10.94 -0.66
CA VAL A 118 -13.23 10.56 0.05
C VAL A 118 -12.11 11.58 -0.14
N ALA A 119 -11.22 11.68 0.83
CA ALA A 119 -10.00 12.48 0.74
C ALA A 119 -8.85 11.80 1.48
N VAL A 120 -7.61 11.96 0.98
CA VAL A 120 -6.43 11.60 1.76
C VAL A 120 -6.17 12.68 2.81
N LYS A 121 -5.93 12.27 4.05
CA LYS A 121 -5.56 13.13 5.18
C LYS A 121 -4.31 12.58 5.85
N ASP A 122 -3.49 13.48 6.39
CA ASP A 122 -2.28 13.16 7.15
C ASP A 122 -1.32 12.15 6.48
N GLY A 123 -1.39 12.02 5.14
CA GLY A 123 -0.58 11.09 4.34
C GLY A 123 -0.98 9.62 4.45
N ASN A 124 -1.51 9.14 5.58
CA ASN A 124 -1.82 7.72 5.81
C ASN A 124 -3.29 7.45 6.20
N LYS A 125 -4.18 8.40 5.96
CA LYS A 125 -5.61 8.26 6.28
C LYS A 125 -6.48 8.56 5.08
N ILE A 126 -7.62 7.87 4.99
CA ILE A 126 -8.71 8.23 4.10
C ILE A 126 -9.86 8.74 4.98
N GLU A 127 -10.18 10.02 4.80
CA GLU A 127 -11.41 10.61 5.30
C GLU A 127 -12.55 10.26 4.36
N VAL A 128 -13.63 9.68 4.89
CA VAL A 128 -14.86 9.38 4.17
C VAL A 128 -15.95 10.31 4.71
N THR A 129 -16.46 11.20 3.86
CA THR A 129 -17.53 12.15 4.21
C THR A 129 -18.84 11.68 3.62
N LEU A 130 -19.84 11.42 4.46
CA LEU A 130 -21.18 11.01 4.02
C LEU A 130 -21.96 12.23 3.48
N LYS A 131 -22.84 11.99 2.51
CA LYS A 131 -23.57 12.99 1.74
C LYS A 131 -25.04 12.64 1.62
N GLY A 132 -25.83 13.64 1.23
CA GLY A 132 -27.27 13.51 1.07
C GLY A 132 -28.03 13.70 2.38
N ASP A 133 -29.32 13.99 2.25
CA ASP A 133 -30.19 14.30 3.38
C ASP A 133 -30.32 13.11 4.34
N ASP A 134 -30.29 11.88 3.81
CA ASP A 134 -30.32 10.62 4.58
C ASP A 134 -29.14 10.50 5.56
N TYR A 135 -28.01 11.15 5.27
CA TYR A 135 -26.77 10.99 6.04
C TYR A 135 -26.35 12.21 6.87
N LYS A 136 -27.09 13.33 6.78
CA LYS A 136 -26.78 14.57 7.51
C LYS A 136 -26.77 14.39 9.02
N ASP A 137 -27.79 13.71 9.55
CA ASP A 137 -27.96 13.43 10.97
C ASP A 137 -27.87 11.92 11.28
N PHE A 138 -27.19 11.17 10.41
CA PHE A 138 -27.12 9.71 10.51
C PHE A 138 -26.49 9.26 11.83
N LYS A 139 -27.14 8.28 12.44
CA LYS A 139 -26.65 7.54 13.60
C LYS A 139 -26.88 6.06 13.34
N GLY A 140 -25.80 5.30 13.31
CA GLY A 140 -25.87 3.91 12.91
C GLY A 140 -24.49 3.30 12.73
N THR A 141 -24.47 2.04 12.33
CA THR A 141 -23.24 1.31 12.04
C THR A 141 -23.10 1.12 10.55
N LEU A 142 -21.96 1.54 10.00
CA LEU A 142 -21.58 1.24 8.64
C LEU A 142 -20.54 0.12 8.62
N LYS A 143 -20.55 -0.68 7.55
CA LYS A 143 -19.48 -1.62 7.23
C LYS A 143 -18.68 -1.09 6.06
N VAL A 144 -17.36 -1.08 6.17
CA VAL A 144 -16.47 -0.68 5.08
C VAL A 144 -15.49 -1.81 4.77
N SER A 145 -15.37 -2.06 3.47
CA SER A 145 -14.46 -3.02 2.86
C SER A 145 -13.76 -2.35 1.68
N THR A 146 -12.70 -2.97 1.18
CA THR A 146 -12.24 -2.73 -0.18
C THR A 146 -13.01 -3.63 -1.16
N LYS A 147 -12.95 -3.32 -2.45
CA LYS A 147 -13.28 -4.28 -3.52
C LYS A 147 -12.31 -5.47 -3.52
N GLU A 148 -12.68 -6.52 -4.25
CA GLU A 148 -11.83 -7.69 -4.49
C GLU A 148 -10.47 -7.33 -5.10
N THR A 149 -10.47 -6.33 -5.99
CA THR A 149 -9.26 -5.81 -6.61
C THR A 149 -9.20 -4.31 -6.38
N VAL A 150 -8.24 -3.89 -5.59
CA VAL A 150 -7.90 -2.48 -5.33
C VAL A 150 -6.93 -2.01 -6.40
N LYS A 151 -7.14 -0.82 -6.97
CA LYS A 151 -6.37 -0.32 -8.12
C LYS A 151 -5.90 1.12 -7.96
N TYR A 152 -6.67 1.91 -7.26
CA TYR A 152 -6.58 3.36 -7.20
C TYR A 152 -6.17 3.88 -5.84
N ILE A 153 -6.21 3.08 -4.78
CA ILE A 153 -5.57 3.40 -3.50
C ILE A 153 -4.21 2.68 -3.48
N THR A 154 -3.12 3.44 -3.49
CA THR A 154 -1.75 2.91 -3.54
C THR A 154 -0.85 3.61 -2.53
N ASP A 155 0.32 3.06 -2.24
CA ASP A 155 1.40 3.81 -1.59
C ASP A 155 2.12 4.77 -2.58
N LYS A 156 3.23 5.36 -2.13
CA LYS A 156 4.14 6.15 -2.97
C LYS A 156 4.77 5.33 -4.10
N ALA A 157 5.18 4.09 -3.84
CA ALA A 157 5.84 3.18 -4.78
C ALA A 157 4.89 2.56 -5.84
N GLY A 158 3.58 2.77 -5.70
CA GLY A 158 2.54 2.23 -6.59
C GLY A 158 2.03 0.84 -6.20
N ASN A 159 2.33 0.35 -5.00
CA ASN A 159 1.74 -0.89 -4.50
C ASN A 159 0.28 -0.62 -4.08
N ALA A 160 -0.65 -1.39 -4.62
CA ALA A 160 -2.06 -1.25 -4.32
C ALA A 160 -2.35 -1.70 -2.87
N LEU A 161 -3.22 -0.95 -2.18
CA LEU A 161 -3.65 -1.24 -0.81
C LEU A 161 -4.15 -2.69 -0.68
N ASN A 162 -3.72 -3.36 0.39
CA ASN A 162 -4.17 -4.69 0.73
C ASN A 162 -5.67 -4.72 1.02
N LYS A 163 -6.29 -5.82 0.60
CA LYS A 163 -7.71 -6.05 0.80
C LYS A 163 -8.06 -6.07 2.30
N PHE A 164 -9.16 -5.42 2.66
CA PHE A 164 -9.78 -5.58 3.97
C PHE A 164 -11.30 -5.66 3.84
N GLU A 165 -11.96 -6.29 4.81
CA GLU A 165 -13.40 -6.51 4.77
C GLU A 165 -14.06 -6.24 6.12
N ASP A 166 -15.33 -5.83 6.03
CA ASP A 166 -16.33 -5.74 7.10
C ASP A 166 -15.84 -5.01 8.36
N LYS A 167 -15.10 -3.90 8.16
CA LYS A 167 -14.71 -3.02 9.26
C LYS A 167 -15.92 -2.21 9.68
N GLU A 168 -16.33 -2.38 10.92
CA GLU A 168 -17.50 -1.69 11.47
C GLU A 168 -17.11 -0.34 12.05
N VAL A 169 -17.90 0.68 11.73
CA VAL A 169 -17.77 2.01 12.32
C VAL A 169 -19.15 2.50 12.78
N LYS A 170 -19.22 2.93 14.04
CA LYS A 170 -20.44 3.47 14.63
C LYS A 170 -20.43 4.99 14.56
N ILE A 171 -21.33 5.56 13.77
CA ILE A 171 -21.54 7.00 13.64
C ILE A 171 -22.52 7.46 14.73
N ASN A 172 -22.15 8.52 15.46
CA ASN A 172 -22.94 9.09 16.56
C ASN A 172 -23.29 10.57 16.32
#